data_AF-A0A402CZV2-F1
#
_entry.id   AF-A0A402CZV2-F1
#
_cell.length_a   1.000
_cell.length_b   1.000
_cell.length_c   1.000
_cell.angle_alpha   90.00
_cell.angle_beta   90.00
_cell.angle_gamma   90.00
#
_symmetry.space_group_name_H-M   'P 1'
#
loop_
_entity.id
_entity.type
_entity.pdbx_description
1 polymer ?
#
loop_
_entity_poly.entity_id
_entity_poly.type
_entity_poly.pdbx_seq_one_letter_code
_entity_poly.pdbx_strand_id
1 'polypeptide(L)'
;MWNTGKRAGLALALTIAAGTMSVQANAASLRWSGDVDDTAVIKVSGNDVRVHANAEGVRNDRFDFRGGALPSRPVIVTLREADGRGGVRLAQQPSERNGYTAVVRITDKDPGRNHYDFVLQWNDRPNRPGRRWDR
;
A
#
# COMPACT_ATOMS: atom_id res chain seq x y z
N MET A 1 -68.97 8.57 -28.66
CA MET A 1 -67.67 9.13 -29.11
C MET A 1 -66.64 8.87 -28.02
N TRP A 2 -65.44 8.47 -28.43
CA TRP A 2 -64.31 8.05 -27.60
C TRP A 2 -63.78 9.20 -26.71
N ASN A 3 -63.18 8.93 -25.55
CA ASN A 3 -61.71 8.82 -25.45
C ASN A 3 -61.20 8.65 -24.01
N THR A 4 -60.12 7.89 -23.93
CA THR A 4 -59.30 7.44 -22.83
C THR A 4 -58.38 8.56 -22.31
N GLY A 5 -58.03 8.52 -21.02
CA GLY A 5 -56.95 9.36 -20.46
C GLY A 5 -56.48 8.90 -19.08
N LYS A 6 -55.54 7.96 -19.04
CA LYS A 6 -54.75 7.62 -17.83
C LYS A 6 -53.46 8.46 -17.82
N ARG A 7 -52.91 8.60 -16.59
CA ARG A 7 -51.50 8.88 -16.18
C ARG A 7 -51.28 10.33 -15.69
N ALA A 8 -50.46 10.61 -14.67
CA ALA A 8 -49.46 9.84 -13.94
C ALA A 8 -49.35 10.35 -12.50
N GLY A 9 -49.21 9.45 -11.52
CA GLY A 9 -48.79 9.81 -10.17
C GLY A 9 -47.26 9.96 -10.13
N LEU A 10 -46.78 11.11 -9.65
CA LEU A 10 -45.36 11.34 -9.37
C LEU A 10 -45.04 10.69 -8.02
N ALA A 11 -44.27 9.61 -8.02
CA ALA A 11 -43.60 9.12 -6.82
C ALA A 11 -42.25 9.84 -6.70
N LEU A 12 -42.08 10.68 -5.67
CA LEU A 12 -40.76 11.12 -5.25
C LEU A 12 -40.04 9.91 -4.64
N ALA A 13 -39.11 9.32 -5.38
CA ALA A 13 -38.13 8.41 -4.80
C ALA A 13 -37.03 9.25 -4.14
N LEU A 14 -37.09 9.37 -2.82
CA LEU A 14 -35.97 9.88 -2.04
C LEU A 14 -34.91 8.76 -2.01
N THR A 15 -33.96 8.77 -2.94
CA THR A 15 -32.81 7.87 -2.87
C THR A 15 -31.89 8.38 -1.77
N ILE A 16 -31.98 7.77 -0.59
CA ILE A 16 -30.90 7.82 0.38
C ILE A 16 -29.79 6.95 -0.22
N ALA A 17 -28.85 7.56 -0.93
CA ALA A 17 -27.59 6.88 -1.21
C ALA A 17 -26.97 6.58 0.17
N ALA A 18 -27.08 5.32 0.60
CA ALA A 18 -26.25 4.82 1.67
C ALA A 18 -24.82 4.92 1.14
N GLY A 19 -24.16 6.04 1.45
CA GLY A 19 -22.73 6.15 1.28
C GLY A 19 -22.15 5.00 2.07
N THR A 20 -21.63 3.99 1.37
CA THR A 20 -20.65 3.10 1.98
C THR A 20 -19.53 4.02 2.40
N MET A 21 -19.55 4.43 3.67
CA MET A 21 -18.36 4.85 4.35
C MET A 21 -17.43 3.67 4.19
N SER A 22 -16.57 3.75 3.18
CA SER A 22 -15.34 3.01 3.18
C SER A 22 -14.72 3.46 4.49
N VAL A 23 -14.83 2.63 5.53
CA VAL A 23 -14.04 2.82 6.74
C VAL A 23 -12.64 2.71 6.19
N GLN A 24 -12.04 3.87 5.90
CA GLN A 24 -10.68 3.97 5.44
C GLN A 24 -9.90 3.51 6.65
N ALA A 25 -9.67 2.20 6.71
CA ALA A 25 -8.77 1.62 7.67
C ALA A 25 -7.49 2.43 7.51
N ASN A 26 -7.04 3.07 8.59
CA ASN A 26 -5.76 3.76 8.59
C ASN A 26 -4.71 2.70 8.28
N ALA A 27 -4.41 2.51 7.01
CA ALA A 27 -3.47 1.53 6.56
C ALA A 27 -2.09 2.03 6.96
N ALA A 28 -1.33 1.18 7.61
CA ALA A 28 0.06 1.47 7.87
C ALA A 28 0.82 1.41 6.54
N SER A 29 1.85 2.22 6.42
CA SER A 29 2.62 2.33 5.19
C SER A 29 4.08 2.66 5.46
N LEU A 30 4.89 2.38 4.45
CA LEU A 30 6.27 2.83 4.31
C LEU A 30 6.38 3.54 2.97
N ARG A 31 6.82 4.79 2.96
CA ARG A 31 7.34 5.43 1.76
C ARG A 31 8.84 5.25 1.73
N TRP A 32 9.38 4.88 0.58
CA TRP A 32 10.82 4.80 0.33
C TRP A 32 11.15 5.61 -0.91
N SER A 33 12.27 6.33 -0.88
CA SER A 33 12.83 6.97 -2.07
C SER A 33 14.35 6.95 -2.07
N GLY A 34 14.93 7.02 -3.27
CA GLY A 34 16.37 7.03 -3.45
C GLY A 34 16.76 7.02 -4.92
N ASP A 35 18.03 7.31 -5.16
CA ASP A 35 18.60 7.39 -6.49
C ASP A 35 19.34 6.10 -6.82
N VAL A 36 18.81 5.31 -7.74
CA VAL A 36 19.26 3.95 -8.08
C VAL A 36 20.05 3.96 -9.39
N ASP A 37 21.14 3.22 -9.42
CA ASP A 37 21.93 2.88 -10.62
C ASP A 37 21.92 1.34 -10.76
N ASP A 38 21.44 0.84 -11.90
CA ASP A 38 21.18 -0.58 -12.18
C ASP A 38 20.12 -1.26 -11.30
N THR A 39 20.50 -1.88 -10.18
CA THR A 39 19.59 -2.75 -9.42
C THR A 39 19.68 -2.48 -7.93
N ALA A 40 18.51 -2.34 -7.30
CA ALA A 40 18.36 -2.27 -5.85
C ALA A 40 17.31 -3.25 -5.33
N VAL A 41 17.55 -3.80 -4.15
CA VAL A 41 16.66 -4.68 -3.40
C VAL A 41 16.44 -4.07 -2.03
N ILE A 42 15.19 -3.69 -1.76
CA ILE A 42 14.77 -3.08 -0.51
C ILE A 42 14.04 -4.15 0.29
N LYS A 43 14.54 -4.44 1.49
CA LYS A 43 13.98 -5.41 2.43
C LYS A 43 13.39 -4.67 3.62
N VAL A 44 12.14 -4.96 3.95
CA VAL A 44 11.40 -4.29 5.02
C VAL A 44 10.90 -5.33 6.01
N SER A 45 11.23 -5.18 7.29
CA SER A 45 10.76 -6.04 8.38
C SER A 45 10.66 -5.22 9.66
N GLY A 46 9.50 -5.23 10.33
CA GLY A 46 9.29 -4.31 11.47
C GLY A 46 9.44 -2.85 11.04
N ASN A 47 10.31 -2.13 11.75
CA ASN A 47 10.74 -0.76 11.45
C ASN A 47 12.08 -0.70 10.70
N ASP A 48 12.63 -1.85 10.31
CA ASP A 48 13.93 -1.94 9.66
C ASP A 48 13.77 -1.94 8.15
N VAL A 49 14.57 -1.11 7.49
CA VAL A 49 14.67 -1.04 6.03
C VAL A 49 16.14 -1.27 5.67
N ARG A 50 16.40 -2.36 4.94
CA ARG A 50 17.73 -2.68 4.43
C ARG A 50 17.75 -2.58 2.93
N VAL A 51 18.68 -1.79 2.42
CA VAL A 51 18.90 -1.62 0.99
C VAL A 51 20.15 -2.37 0.58
N HIS A 52 20.03 -3.22 -0.43
CA HIS A 52 21.14 -3.87 -1.09
C HIS A 52 21.15 -3.44 -2.56
N ALA A 53 22.28 -2.97 -3.04
CA ALA A 53 22.46 -2.58 -4.43
C ALA A 53 23.78 -3.12 -4.96
N ASN A 54 23.90 -3.16 -6.29
CA ASN A 54 25.19 -3.40 -6.93
C ASN A 54 26.07 -2.13 -6.75
N ALA A 55 27.34 -2.28 -6.36
CA ALA A 55 28.30 -1.17 -6.15
C ALA A 55 27.79 -0.04 -5.22
N GLU A 56 28.16 1.23 -5.46
CA GLU A 56 27.61 2.43 -4.75
C GLU A 56 26.15 2.76 -5.18
N GLY A 57 25.36 1.76 -5.55
CA GLY A 57 24.19 1.86 -6.44
C GLY A 57 22.96 2.57 -5.89
N VAL A 58 22.91 2.93 -4.60
CA VAL A 58 21.82 3.75 -4.04
C VAL A 58 22.38 4.97 -3.30
N ARG A 59 21.84 6.14 -3.61
CA ARG A 59 22.14 7.42 -2.94
C ARG A 59 20.85 8.11 -2.53
N ASN A 60 20.95 9.06 -1.61
CA ASN A 60 19.81 9.83 -1.11
C ASN A 60 18.66 8.95 -0.59
N ASP A 61 19.02 7.79 -0.04
CA ASP A 61 18.09 6.81 0.55
C ASP A 61 17.32 7.44 1.71
N ARG A 62 16.00 7.42 1.62
CA ARG A 62 15.09 7.94 2.63
C ARG A 62 13.90 7.02 2.78
N PHE A 63 13.42 6.88 4.00
CA PHE A 63 12.19 6.16 4.26
C PHE A 63 11.42 6.75 5.45
N ASP A 64 10.10 6.60 5.41
CA ASP A 64 9.19 7.11 6.43
C ASP A 64 8.03 6.13 6.65
N PHE A 65 7.81 5.74 7.90
CA PHE A 65 6.69 4.88 8.30
C PHE A 65 5.50 5.71 8.77
N ARG A 66 4.29 5.34 8.35
CA ARG A 66 3.03 5.94 8.80
C ARG A 66 2.11 4.85 9.33
N GLY A 67 1.39 5.14 10.41
CA GLY A 67 0.38 4.22 10.96
C GLY A 67 0.92 2.95 11.65
N GLY A 68 2.21 2.66 11.58
CA GLY A 68 2.85 1.57 12.31
C GLY A 68 3.97 0.88 11.53
N ALA A 69 4.63 -0.08 12.19
CA ALA A 69 5.65 -0.96 11.62
C ALA A 69 5.04 -2.03 10.71
N LEU A 70 5.87 -2.69 9.89
CA LEU A 70 5.46 -3.93 9.24
C LEU A 70 5.36 -5.06 10.29
N PRO A 71 4.20 -5.70 10.49
CA PRO A 71 4.04 -6.69 11.55
C PRO A 71 4.90 -7.94 11.35
N SER A 72 5.45 -8.48 12.45
CA SER A 72 6.12 -9.80 12.48
C SER A 72 5.11 -10.97 12.46
N ARG A 73 4.15 -10.90 11.54
CA ARG A 73 3.09 -11.89 11.30
C ARG A 73 2.63 -11.80 9.85
N PRO A 74 1.94 -12.82 9.31
CA PRO A 74 1.45 -12.76 7.94
C PRO A 74 0.49 -11.58 7.74
N VAL A 75 0.81 -10.72 6.77
CA VAL A 75 -0.04 -9.62 6.29
C VAL A 75 0.13 -9.50 4.78
N ILE A 76 -0.88 -8.96 4.10
CA ILE A 76 -0.75 -8.62 2.68
C ILE A 76 -0.18 -7.21 2.57
N VAL A 77 0.97 -7.11 1.90
CA VAL A 77 1.59 -5.85 1.52
C VAL A 77 1.26 -5.55 0.07
N THR A 78 0.89 -4.30 -0.21
CA THR A 78 0.64 -3.82 -1.56
C THR A 78 1.64 -2.73 -1.92
N LEU A 79 2.21 -2.80 -3.12
CA LEU A 79 3.01 -1.72 -3.72
C LEU A 79 2.09 -0.70 -4.39
N ARG A 80 2.29 0.58 -4.09
CA ARG A 80 1.52 1.74 -4.54
C ARG A 80 2.49 2.85 -4.97
N GLU A 81 1.98 3.78 -5.77
CA GLU A 81 2.67 5.05 -6.09
C GLU A 81 4.13 4.84 -6.55
N ALA A 82 4.39 3.77 -7.28
CA ALA A 82 5.73 3.47 -7.76
C ALA A 82 6.08 4.39 -8.94
N ASP A 83 7.17 5.14 -8.80
CA ASP A 83 7.69 6.06 -9.80
C ASP A 83 9.19 5.84 -10.05
N GLY A 84 9.63 6.17 -11.27
CA GLY A 84 11.00 6.02 -11.74
C GLY A 84 11.10 5.51 -13.18
N ARG A 85 12.28 5.64 -13.79
CA ARG A 85 12.54 5.27 -15.19
C ARG A 85 12.37 3.76 -15.46
N GLY A 86 12.82 2.96 -14.50
CA GLY A 86 12.82 1.49 -14.57
C GLY A 86 11.66 0.83 -13.84
N GLY A 87 11.73 -0.49 -13.67
CA GLY A 87 10.68 -1.27 -13.04
C GLY A 87 10.83 -1.34 -11.51
N VAL A 88 9.72 -1.13 -10.79
CA VAL A 88 9.61 -1.35 -9.34
C VAL A 88 8.57 -2.44 -9.09
N ARG A 89 8.93 -3.48 -8.34
CA ARG A 89 8.02 -4.61 -8.04
C ARG A 89 8.18 -5.14 -6.63
N LEU A 90 7.06 -5.53 -6.02
CA LEU A 90 7.06 -6.34 -4.81
C LEU A 90 7.42 -7.78 -5.16
N ALA A 91 8.68 -8.14 -4.97
CA ALA A 91 9.24 -9.43 -5.32
C ALA A 91 8.87 -10.54 -4.32
N GLN A 92 8.67 -10.21 -3.05
CA GLN A 92 8.22 -11.16 -2.02
C GLN A 92 7.29 -10.50 -1.01
N GLN A 93 6.25 -11.24 -0.62
CA GLN A 93 5.39 -10.91 0.52
C GLN A 93 6.10 -11.27 1.84
N PRO A 94 5.77 -10.59 2.96
CA PRO A 94 6.23 -11.01 4.28
C PRO A 94 5.57 -12.35 4.64
N SER A 95 6.40 -13.32 5.00
CA SER A 95 5.97 -14.68 5.38
C SER A 95 6.91 -15.26 6.43
N GLU A 96 6.47 -16.31 7.12
CA GLU A 96 7.34 -17.04 8.06
C GLU A 96 8.65 -17.49 7.42
N ARG A 97 8.60 -17.91 6.14
CA ARG A 97 9.76 -18.42 5.39
C ARG A 97 10.86 -17.38 5.16
N ASN A 98 10.52 -16.09 5.17
CA ASN A 98 11.47 -14.99 5.00
C ASN A 98 11.52 -14.06 6.22
N GLY A 99 11.11 -14.54 7.39
CA GLY A 99 11.16 -13.77 8.63
C GLY A 99 10.24 -12.53 8.62
N TYR A 100 9.08 -12.66 7.97
CA TYR A 100 8.09 -11.59 7.78
C TYR A 100 8.67 -10.36 7.07
N THR A 101 9.50 -10.60 6.05
CA THR A 101 10.17 -9.54 5.28
C THR A 101 9.45 -9.29 3.95
N ALA A 102 9.01 -8.06 3.70
CA ALA A 102 8.60 -7.64 2.37
C ALA A 102 9.85 -7.28 1.54
N VAL A 103 9.91 -7.71 0.28
CA VAL A 103 11.06 -7.47 -0.60
C VAL A 103 10.62 -6.75 -1.85
N VAL A 104 11.10 -5.53 -2.05
CA VAL A 104 10.91 -4.75 -3.28
C VAL A 104 12.19 -4.83 -4.11
N ARG A 105 12.03 -4.98 -5.43
CA ARG A 105 13.13 -4.95 -6.38
C ARG A 105 12.92 -3.82 -7.37
N ILE A 106 13.94 -2.99 -7.52
CA ILE A 106 14.08 -1.98 -8.55
C ILE A 106 15.06 -2.49 -9.60
N THR A 107 14.72 -2.29 -10.87
CA THR A 107 15.61 -2.58 -12.00
C THR A 107 15.55 -1.43 -12.99
N ASP A 108 16.68 -0.76 -13.15
CA ASP A 108 17.00 0.21 -14.19
C ASP A 108 18.01 -0.43 -15.14
N LYS A 109 17.68 -0.49 -16.43
CA LYS A 109 18.58 -1.08 -17.43
C LYS A 109 19.41 -0.04 -18.16
N ASP A 110 19.08 1.24 -17.98
CA ASP A 110 19.74 2.33 -18.66
C ASP A 110 20.90 2.83 -17.78
N PRO A 111 22.04 3.23 -18.37
CA PRO A 111 23.19 3.67 -17.62
C PRO A 111 22.91 4.97 -16.86
N GLY A 112 23.51 5.08 -15.67
CA GLY A 112 23.44 6.28 -14.85
C GLY A 112 22.23 6.29 -13.94
N ARG A 113 22.32 7.13 -12.91
CA ARG A 113 21.41 7.11 -11.78
C ARG A 113 20.08 7.81 -12.08
N ASN A 114 18.97 7.26 -11.59
CA ASN A 114 17.66 7.90 -11.64
C ASN A 114 16.97 7.86 -10.27
N HIS A 115 16.06 8.81 -10.03
CA HIS A 115 15.24 8.84 -8.83
C HIS A 115 14.14 7.77 -8.88
N TYR A 116 13.88 7.14 -7.74
CA TYR A 116 12.78 6.20 -7.54
C TYR A 116 12.06 6.50 -6.24
N ASP A 117 10.76 6.29 -6.25
CA ASP A 117 9.88 6.44 -5.09
C ASP A 117 8.79 5.37 -5.13
N PHE A 118 8.40 4.86 -3.97
CA PHE A 118 7.23 3.99 -3.87
C PHE A 118 6.65 3.98 -2.45
N VAL A 119 5.41 3.50 -2.36
CA VAL A 119 4.73 3.25 -1.10
C VAL A 119 4.40 1.77 -0.95
N LEU A 120 4.79 1.18 0.16
CA LEU A 120 4.24 -0.09 0.64
C LEU A 120 3.11 0.19 1.61
N GLN A 121 1.99 -0.52 1.46
CA GLN A 121 0.81 -0.36 2.30
C GLN A 121 0.33 -1.70 2.84
N TRP A 122 -0.02 -1.75 4.11
CA TRP A 122 -0.60 -2.93 4.76
C TRP A 122 -1.68 -2.54 5.78
N ASN A 123 -2.64 -3.44 5.97
CA ASN A 123 -3.66 -3.29 6.99
C ASN A 123 -3.25 -4.04 8.24
N ASP A 124 -2.55 -3.36 9.15
CA ASP A 124 -2.39 -3.84 10.52
C ASP A 124 -3.65 -3.51 11.30
N ARG A 125 -4.67 -4.36 11.21
CA ARG A 125 -5.70 -4.38 12.25
C ARG A 125 -5.09 -5.15 13.42
N PRO A 126 -4.67 -4.51 14.53
CA PRO A 126 -4.60 -5.23 15.78
C PRO A 126 -6.02 -5.74 16.04
N ASN A 127 -6.16 -7.06 16.20
CA ASN A 127 -7.37 -7.60 16.79
C ASN A 127 -7.45 -6.98 18.18
N ARG A 128 -8.19 -5.88 18.35
CA ARG A 128 -8.56 -5.41 19.67
C ARG A 128 -9.63 -6.39 20.13
N PRO A 129 -9.35 -7.36 21.03
CA PRO A 129 -10.45 -7.96 21.76
C PRO A 129 -11.22 -6.79 22.36
N GLY A 130 -12.51 -6.70 22.02
CA GLY A 130 -13.37 -5.63 22.51
C GLY A 130 -13.10 -5.47 24.00
N ARG A 131 -12.90 -4.22 24.46
CA ARG A 131 -12.86 -3.96 25.89
C ARG A 131 -14.16 -4.52 26.48
N ARG A 132 -14.04 -5.71 27.06
CA ARG A 132 -15.09 -6.33 27.84
C ARG A 132 -15.16 -5.48 29.10
N TRP A 133 -16.20 -4.66 29.20
CA TRP A 133 -16.56 -4.02 30.46
C TRP A 133 -16.93 -5.14 31.42
N ASP A 134 -15.96 -5.63 32.18
CA ASP A 134 -16.21 -6.51 33.29
C ASP A 134 -15.89 -5.80 34.58
N ARG A 135 -16.99 -5.47 35.25
CA ARG A 135 -17.22 -5.17 36.66
C ARG A 135 -17.15 -3.71 37.10
#